data_AF-F6DU43-F1
#
_entry.id   AF-F6DU43-F1
#
_cell.length_a   1.000
_cell.length_b   1.000
_cell.length_c   1.000
_cell.angle_alpha   90.00
_cell.angle_beta   90.00
_cell.angle_gamma   90.00
#
_symmetry.space_group_name_H-M   'P 1'
#
loop_
_entity.id
_entity.type
_entity.pdbx_description
1 polymer ?
#
loop_
_entity_poly.entity_id
_entity_poly.type
_entity_poly.pdbx_seq_one_letter_code
_entity_poly.pdbx_strand_id
1 'polypeptide(L)'
;MEKKYFKKIKHNHSRNLKVVLRELRRCSEQGGASLEYLAQKCGVSTRQIYRYLNELQAMGFEILRSSNLPPGERGGYTVREPENAKNGPEFGLMSILVELNQYKNELQAAKVFIKEWLLRVWLSQLGIVLPLTQPIIFYDLNDAVHVSRQTMVFSDSAEELVEDVKLKVSPKVVTSVSRAFMPEMVSKQRYSDGSYIINLKTKRPAELSGLLVQWGHDVEILEPGWLQHRLIENCKAILFAHRQRKIAKTSLYSPEDKMLFSY
;
A
#
# COMPACT_ATOMS: atom_id res chain seq x y z
N MET A 1 -11.54 -36.12 37.08
CA MET A 1 -12.26 -34.87 36.77
C MET A 1 -11.44 -33.69 37.29
N GLU A 2 -10.71 -33.02 36.40
CA GLU A 2 -9.80 -31.92 36.77
C GLU A 2 -10.56 -30.62 37.05
N LYS A 3 -10.41 -30.09 38.27
CA LYS A 3 -10.89 -28.76 38.64
C LYS A 3 -9.96 -27.71 38.03
N LYS A 4 -10.31 -27.17 36.86
CA LYS A 4 -9.62 -26.01 36.26
C LYS A 4 -9.77 -24.79 37.17
N TYR A 5 -8.65 -24.36 37.75
CA TYR A 5 -8.53 -23.12 38.51
C TYR A 5 -8.76 -21.91 37.59
N PHE A 6 -9.87 -21.19 37.79
CA PHE A 6 -10.11 -19.91 37.12
C PHE A 6 -9.25 -18.82 37.76
N LYS A 7 -8.20 -18.39 37.05
CA LYS A 7 -7.40 -17.19 37.38
C LYS A 7 -8.33 -15.98 37.42
N LYS A 8 -8.31 -15.19 38.51
CA LYS A 8 -9.12 -13.97 38.68
C LYS A 8 -8.70 -12.89 37.66
N ILE A 9 -9.26 -12.94 36.46
CA ILE A 9 -9.18 -11.86 35.48
C ILE A 9 -10.04 -10.71 35.98
N LYS A 10 -9.50 -9.47 35.96
CA LYS A 10 -10.27 -8.26 36.30
C LYS A 10 -11.54 -8.20 35.46
N HIS A 11 -12.68 -8.20 36.14
CA HIS A 11 -14.00 -8.28 35.53
C HIS A 11 -14.33 -6.97 34.81
N ASN A 12 -14.27 -6.97 33.48
CA ASN A 12 -14.68 -5.81 32.69
C ASN A 12 -16.18 -5.94 32.37
N HIS A 13 -17.00 -5.34 33.24
CA HIS A 13 -18.47 -5.40 33.22
C HIS A 13 -19.06 -5.06 31.84
N SER A 14 -18.66 -3.92 31.27
CA SER A 14 -19.17 -3.43 29.98
C SER A 14 -18.77 -4.34 28.81
N ARG A 15 -17.57 -4.93 28.86
CA ARG A 15 -17.13 -5.93 27.88
C ARG A 15 -17.98 -7.19 27.96
N ASN A 16 -18.23 -7.70 29.15
CA ASN A 16 -19.02 -8.92 29.34
C ASN A 16 -20.47 -8.74 28.89
N LEU A 17 -21.08 -7.60 29.17
CA LEU A 17 -22.43 -7.26 28.72
C LEU A 17 -22.53 -7.28 27.17
N LYS A 18 -21.51 -6.72 26.48
CA LYS A 18 -21.41 -6.79 25.01
C LYS A 18 -21.24 -8.21 24.49
N VAL A 19 -20.47 -9.05 25.17
CA VAL A 19 -20.29 -10.46 24.79
C VAL A 19 -21.62 -11.22 24.96
N VAL A 20 -22.30 -11.06 26.09
CA VAL A 20 -23.60 -11.69 26.36
C VAL A 20 -24.62 -11.30 25.29
N LEU A 21 -24.76 -10.00 24.99
CA LEU A 21 -25.66 -9.52 23.94
C LEU A 21 -25.35 -10.13 22.56
N ARG A 22 -24.07 -10.18 22.19
CA ARG A 22 -23.62 -10.75 20.91
C ARG A 22 -23.95 -12.23 20.80
N GLU A 23 -23.68 -13.01 21.84
CA GLU A 23 -23.94 -14.45 21.84
C GLU A 23 -25.44 -14.76 21.86
N LEU A 24 -26.25 -13.98 22.59
CA LEU A 24 -27.71 -14.10 22.57
C LEU A 24 -28.29 -13.83 21.17
N ARG A 25 -27.75 -12.85 20.43
CA ARG A 25 -28.12 -12.59 19.03
C ARG A 25 -27.73 -13.75 18.12
N ARG A 26 -26.48 -14.22 18.24
CA ARG A 26 -25.95 -15.30 17.39
C ARG A 26 -26.71 -16.61 17.55
N CYS A 27 -27.12 -16.94 18.78
CA CYS A 27 -27.83 -18.17 19.09
C CYS A 27 -29.36 -18.02 19.00
N SER A 28 -29.89 -16.87 18.59
CA SER A 28 -31.33 -16.62 18.50
C SER A 28 -32.03 -17.60 17.55
N GLU A 29 -31.43 -17.87 16.39
CA GLU A 29 -31.95 -18.80 15.38
C GLU A 29 -31.84 -20.28 15.81
N GLN A 30 -30.98 -20.59 16.78
CA GLN A 30 -30.67 -21.94 17.23
C GLN A 30 -31.39 -22.33 18.53
N GLY A 31 -32.41 -21.56 18.95
CA GLY A 31 -33.17 -21.82 20.17
C GLY A 31 -32.59 -21.20 21.45
N GLY A 32 -31.58 -20.34 21.32
CA GLY A 32 -31.01 -19.54 22.40
C GLY A 32 -29.70 -20.04 23.00
N ALA A 33 -29.07 -19.20 23.81
CA ALA A 33 -27.82 -19.52 24.49
C ALA A 33 -28.08 -20.02 25.92
N SER A 34 -27.42 -21.11 26.32
CA SER A 34 -27.50 -21.60 27.71
C SER A 34 -26.66 -20.72 28.65
N LEU A 35 -27.03 -20.68 29.93
CA LEU A 35 -26.29 -19.90 30.94
C LEU A 35 -24.85 -20.40 31.13
N GLU A 36 -24.64 -21.70 31.01
CA GLU A 36 -23.33 -22.35 31.14
C GLU A 36 -22.41 -21.94 29.99
N TYR A 37 -22.96 -21.90 28.76
CA TYR A 37 -22.24 -21.41 27.59
C TYR A 37 -21.86 -19.93 27.74
N LEU A 38 -22.80 -19.08 28.15
CA LEU A 38 -22.54 -17.65 28.37
C LEU A 38 -21.51 -17.41 29.48
N ALA A 39 -21.61 -18.17 30.58
CA ALA A 39 -20.68 -18.16 31.70
C ALA A 39 -19.26 -18.54 31.25
N GLN A 40 -19.14 -19.61 30.46
CA GLN A 40 -17.87 -20.06 29.90
C GLN A 40 -17.27 -19.03 28.95
N LYS A 41 -18.07 -18.44 28.05
CA LYS A 41 -17.60 -17.41 27.09
C LYS A 41 -17.11 -16.13 27.77
N CYS A 42 -17.76 -15.72 28.84
CA CYS A 42 -17.35 -14.52 29.58
C CYS A 42 -16.28 -14.82 30.64
N GLY A 43 -16.05 -16.09 31.00
CA GLY A 43 -15.16 -16.49 32.09
C GLY A 43 -15.71 -16.12 33.48
N VAL A 44 -17.03 -16.19 33.65
CA VAL A 44 -17.75 -15.69 34.84
C VAL A 44 -18.69 -16.75 35.41
N SER A 45 -19.21 -16.54 36.61
CA SER A 45 -20.21 -17.45 37.20
C SER A 45 -21.59 -17.30 36.52
N THR A 46 -22.40 -18.37 36.51
CA THR A 46 -23.79 -18.32 36.03
C THR A 46 -24.64 -17.27 36.75
N ARG A 47 -24.39 -17.05 38.05
CA ARG A 47 -25.02 -15.97 38.83
C ARG A 47 -24.73 -14.58 38.27
N GLN A 48 -23.54 -14.34 37.76
CA GLN A 48 -23.20 -13.06 37.12
C GLN A 48 -23.87 -12.92 35.75
N ILE A 49 -24.02 -14.02 35.00
CA ILE A 49 -24.82 -14.00 33.77
C ILE A 49 -26.26 -13.58 34.08
N TYR A 50 -26.90 -14.11 35.12
CA TYR A 50 -28.24 -13.64 35.54
C TYR A 50 -28.28 -12.13 35.83
N ARG A 51 -27.25 -11.58 36.49
CA ARG A 51 -27.16 -10.13 36.71
C ARG A 51 -27.08 -9.37 35.39
N TYR A 52 -26.28 -9.85 34.43
CA TYR A 52 -26.17 -9.24 33.10
C TYR A 52 -27.46 -9.32 32.31
N LEU A 53 -28.20 -10.44 32.39
CA LEU A 53 -29.51 -10.57 31.74
C LEU A 53 -30.51 -9.59 32.36
N ASN A 54 -30.59 -9.49 33.69
CA ASN A 54 -31.48 -8.53 34.35
C ASN A 54 -31.12 -7.08 34.01
N GLU A 55 -29.83 -6.77 33.90
CA GLU A 55 -29.36 -5.44 33.53
C GLU A 55 -29.70 -5.12 32.06
N LEU A 56 -29.54 -6.08 31.16
CA LEU A 56 -30.00 -5.96 29.77
C LEU A 56 -31.52 -5.75 29.70
N GLN A 57 -32.31 -6.46 30.51
CA GLN A 57 -33.75 -6.22 30.63
C GLN A 57 -34.06 -4.80 31.13
N ALA A 58 -33.31 -4.30 32.12
CA ALA A 58 -33.45 -2.92 32.60
C ALA A 58 -33.07 -1.88 31.54
N MET A 59 -32.20 -2.23 30.59
CA MET A 59 -31.87 -1.40 29.41
C MET A 59 -32.91 -1.51 28.28
N GLY A 60 -34.00 -2.27 28.48
CA GLY A 60 -35.10 -2.41 27.52
C GLY A 60 -34.97 -3.57 26.53
N PHE A 61 -34.02 -4.50 26.73
CA PHE A 61 -33.95 -5.73 25.93
C PHE A 61 -34.95 -6.77 26.44
N GLU A 62 -35.79 -7.30 25.55
CA GLU A 62 -36.76 -8.34 25.91
C GLU A 62 -36.06 -9.72 25.85
N ILE A 63 -35.64 -10.21 27.01
CA ILE A 63 -34.99 -11.52 27.11
C ILE A 63 -36.06 -12.59 27.31
N LEU A 64 -36.17 -13.49 26.34
CA LEU A 64 -37.09 -14.62 26.35
C LEU A 64 -36.35 -15.89 26.75
N ARG A 65 -37.05 -16.76 27.48
CA ARG A 65 -36.57 -18.10 27.83
C ARG A 65 -37.24 -19.11 26.92
N SER A 66 -36.46 -19.83 26.13
CA SER A 66 -36.98 -20.90 25.28
C SER A 66 -37.43 -22.08 26.15
N SER A 67 -38.73 -22.32 26.20
CA SER A 67 -39.36 -23.42 26.95
C SER A 67 -39.44 -24.74 26.18
N ASN A 68 -39.07 -24.74 24.89
CA ASN A 68 -39.40 -25.83 23.97
C ASN A 68 -38.36 -26.96 23.90
N LEU A 69 -37.54 -27.14 24.92
CA LEU A 69 -36.54 -28.22 24.93
C LEU A 69 -37.08 -29.49 25.60
N PRO A 70 -36.65 -30.68 25.11
CA PRO A 70 -37.05 -31.97 25.67
C PRO A 70 -36.69 -32.07 27.16
N PRO A 71 -37.42 -32.89 27.93
CA PRO A 71 -37.26 -33.00 29.37
C PRO A 71 -35.85 -33.52 29.71
N GLY A 72 -34.98 -32.62 30.17
CA GLY A 72 -33.60 -32.91 30.54
C GLY A 72 -32.60 -31.81 30.20
N GLU A 73 -32.88 -30.98 29.19
CA GLU A 73 -31.98 -29.89 28.77
C GLU A 73 -32.38 -28.55 29.39
N ARG A 74 -31.38 -27.80 29.88
CA ARG A 74 -31.59 -26.48 30.49
C ARG A 74 -31.90 -25.47 29.38
N GLY A 75 -33.12 -24.92 29.39
CA GLY A 75 -33.62 -23.97 28.40
C GLY A 75 -32.68 -22.80 28.06
N GLY A 76 -32.61 -22.44 26.78
CA GLY A 76 -31.80 -21.33 26.26
C GLY A 76 -32.46 -19.96 26.46
N TYR A 77 -31.64 -18.91 26.46
CA TYR A 77 -32.07 -17.51 26.48
C TYR A 77 -31.91 -16.90 25.09
N THR A 78 -32.93 -16.17 24.63
CA THR A 78 -32.89 -15.39 23.39
C THR A 78 -33.20 -13.92 23.70
N VAL A 79 -32.70 -13.02 22.86
CA VAL A 79 -33.05 -11.60 22.93
C VAL A 79 -33.99 -11.31 21.78
N ARG A 80 -35.22 -10.92 22.09
CA ARG A 80 -36.11 -10.29 21.12
C ARG A 80 -35.74 -8.82 21.08
N GLU A 81 -35.28 -8.37 19.91
CA GLU A 81 -35.10 -6.94 19.70
C GLU A 81 -36.50 -6.31 19.72
N PRO A 82 -36.70 -5.17 20.42
CA PRO A 82 -37.98 -4.50 20.38
C PRO A 82 -38.30 -4.21 18.91
N GLU A 83 -39.45 -4.64 18.43
CA GLU A 83 -39.85 -4.51 17.01
C GLU A 83 -39.84 -3.04 16.55
N ASN A 84 -39.85 -2.08 17.49
CA ASN A 84 -39.71 -0.65 17.26
C ASN A 84 -38.28 -0.17 16.93
N ALA A 85 -37.22 -0.96 17.18
CA ALA A 85 -35.84 -0.52 16.92
C ALA A 85 -35.43 -0.65 15.44
N LYS A 86 -36.13 -1.45 14.64
CA LYS A 86 -35.85 -1.59 13.19
C LYS A 86 -36.71 -0.67 12.31
N ASN A 87 -37.83 -0.17 12.84
CA ASN A 87 -38.81 0.61 12.06
C ASN A 87 -38.98 2.06 12.57
N GLY A 88 -38.18 2.50 13.55
CA GLY A 88 -38.19 3.89 13.98
C GLY A 88 -37.63 4.81 12.88
N PRO A 89 -38.30 5.93 12.53
CA PRO A 89 -37.80 6.88 11.53
C PRO A 89 -36.39 7.40 11.85
N GLU A 90 -36.02 7.40 13.13
CA GLU A 90 -34.69 7.77 13.61
C GLU A 90 -33.58 6.84 13.11
N PHE A 91 -33.84 5.54 12.93
CA PHE A 91 -32.83 4.60 12.43
C PHE A 91 -32.53 4.83 10.95
N GLY A 92 -33.56 5.18 10.16
CA GLY A 92 -33.40 5.61 8.76
C GLY A 92 -32.62 6.93 8.65
N LEU A 93 -32.86 7.88 9.56
CA LEU A 93 -32.05 9.10 9.60
C LEU A 93 -30.58 8.81 9.95
N MET A 94 -30.32 7.89 10.88
CA MET A 94 -28.95 7.50 11.24
C MET A 94 -28.21 6.79 10.10
N SER A 95 -28.87 5.92 9.34
CA SER A 95 -28.25 5.29 8.17
C SER A 95 -27.94 6.34 7.09
N ILE A 96 -28.88 7.26 6.82
CA ILE A 96 -28.66 8.37 5.88
C ILE A 96 -27.49 9.25 6.32
N LEU A 97 -27.35 9.54 7.62
CA LEU A 97 -26.22 10.32 8.13
C LEU A 97 -24.88 9.61 7.93
N VAL A 98 -24.83 8.28 8.11
CA VAL A 98 -23.63 7.47 7.84
C VAL A 98 -23.27 7.52 6.36
N GLU A 99 -24.25 7.34 5.48
CA GLU A 99 -24.05 7.42 4.02
C GLU A 99 -23.57 8.81 3.59
N LEU A 100 -24.18 9.89 4.09
CA LEU A 100 -23.75 11.26 3.81
C LEU A 100 -22.30 11.52 4.26
N ASN A 101 -21.91 10.99 5.42
CA ASN A 101 -20.55 11.11 5.90
C ASN A 101 -19.56 10.32 5.02
N GLN A 102 -19.96 9.16 4.51
CA GLN A 102 -19.17 8.40 3.55
C GLN A 102 -18.98 9.19 2.24
N TYR A 103 -20.06 9.72 1.65
CA TYR A 103 -19.97 10.53 0.43
C TYR A 103 -19.11 11.78 0.62
N LYS A 104 -19.19 12.42 1.80
CA LYS A 104 -18.32 13.56 2.14
C LYS A 104 -16.84 13.17 2.12
N ASN A 105 -16.49 12.00 2.65
CA ASN A 105 -15.11 11.53 2.65
C ASN A 105 -14.61 11.19 1.25
N GLU A 106 -15.45 10.55 0.44
CA GLU A 106 -15.14 10.24 -0.97
C GLU A 106 -14.91 11.52 -1.80
N LEU A 107 -15.77 12.53 -1.63
CA LEU A 107 -15.59 13.85 -2.26
C LEU A 107 -14.31 14.55 -1.82
N GLN A 108 -13.94 14.45 -0.53
CA GLN A 108 -12.68 15.00 -0.05
C GLN A 108 -11.47 14.28 -0.66
N ALA A 109 -11.51 12.95 -0.75
CA ALA A 109 -10.45 12.17 -1.40
C ALA A 109 -10.31 12.54 -2.88
N ALA A 110 -11.43 12.64 -3.61
CA ALA A 110 -11.43 13.07 -5.02
C ALA A 110 -10.88 14.50 -5.19
N LYS A 111 -11.23 15.42 -4.29
CA LYS A 111 -10.70 16.79 -4.30
C LYS A 111 -9.19 16.83 -4.11
N VAL A 112 -8.65 16.05 -3.18
CA VAL A 112 -7.19 15.94 -2.96
C VAL A 112 -6.52 15.35 -4.19
N PHE A 113 -7.08 14.28 -4.76
CA PHE A 113 -6.57 13.65 -5.98
C PHE A 113 -6.49 14.63 -7.16
N ILE A 114 -7.55 15.40 -7.43
CA ILE A 114 -7.57 16.39 -8.52
C ILE A 114 -6.50 17.46 -8.30
N LYS A 115 -6.32 17.95 -7.07
CA LYS A 115 -5.27 18.93 -6.75
C LYS A 115 -3.88 18.38 -7.03
N GLU A 116 -3.61 17.14 -6.61
CA GLU A 116 -2.33 16.49 -6.89
C GLU A 116 -2.13 16.27 -8.39
N TRP A 117 -3.16 15.83 -9.10
CA TRP A 117 -3.08 15.64 -10.54
C TRP A 117 -2.74 16.94 -11.28
N LEU A 118 -3.41 18.04 -10.94
CA LEU A 118 -3.11 19.37 -11.50
C LEU A 118 -1.66 19.81 -11.21
N LEU A 119 -1.19 19.59 -9.97
CA LEU A 119 0.20 19.86 -9.61
C LEU A 119 1.18 19.04 -10.44
N ARG A 120 0.92 17.75 -10.68
CA ARG A 120 1.78 16.89 -11.52
C ARG A 120 1.82 17.36 -12.96
N VAL A 121 0.67 17.74 -13.53
CA VAL A 121 0.61 18.28 -14.89
C VAL A 121 1.46 19.55 -14.98
N TRP A 122 1.31 20.46 -14.03
CA TRP A 122 2.12 21.68 -13.97
C TRP A 122 3.62 21.40 -13.81
N LEU A 123 3.99 20.53 -12.87
CA LEU A 123 5.38 20.10 -12.66
C LEU A 123 5.97 19.44 -13.92
N SER A 124 5.18 18.64 -14.65
CA SER A 124 5.64 17.99 -15.89
C SER A 124 6.00 19.01 -16.97
N GLN A 125 5.29 20.13 -17.04
CA GLN A 125 5.61 21.24 -17.96
C GLN A 125 6.94 21.92 -17.60
N LEU A 126 7.31 21.89 -16.32
CA LEU A 126 8.62 22.34 -15.83
C LEU A 126 9.71 21.26 -15.94
N GLY A 127 9.40 20.10 -16.54
CA GLY A 127 10.30 18.97 -16.65
C GLY A 127 10.42 18.13 -15.38
N ILE A 128 9.58 18.36 -14.37
CA ILE A 128 9.58 17.59 -13.12
C ILE A 128 8.54 16.47 -13.22
N VAL A 129 8.97 15.22 -13.15
CA VAL A 129 8.08 14.05 -13.30
C VAL A 129 7.95 13.34 -11.96
N LEU A 130 6.73 13.30 -11.42
CA LEU A 130 6.39 12.62 -10.17
C LEU A 130 5.62 11.31 -10.42
N PRO A 131 5.95 10.19 -9.75
CA PRO A 131 5.24 8.92 -9.90
C PRO A 131 3.82 8.97 -9.34
N LEU A 132 2.83 8.49 -10.10
CA LEU A 132 1.41 8.49 -9.73
C LEU A 132 1.08 7.55 -8.56
N THR A 133 2.01 6.66 -8.20
CA THR A 133 1.84 5.62 -7.18
C THR A 133 1.81 6.17 -5.75
N GLN A 134 2.32 7.38 -5.52
CA GLN A 134 2.42 7.96 -4.18
C GLN A 134 1.94 9.40 -4.11
N PRO A 135 1.25 9.79 -3.02
CA PRO A 135 0.78 11.16 -2.84
C PRO A 135 1.93 12.16 -2.77
N ILE A 136 1.70 13.38 -3.27
CA ILE A 136 2.75 14.40 -3.42
C ILE A 136 3.34 14.81 -2.06
N ILE A 137 2.53 14.75 -1.01
CA ILE A 137 2.92 15.11 0.36
C ILE A 137 4.00 14.19 0.97
N PHE A 138 4.26 13.03 0.36
CA PHE A 138 5.25 12.07 0.86
C PHE A 138 6.66 12.25 0.27
N TYR A 139 6.84 13.17 -0.69
CA TYR A 139 8.16 13.39 -1.28
C TYR A 139 8.97 14.42 -0.48
N ASP A 140 10.20 14.08 -0.17
CA ASP A 140 11.20 15.02 0.34
C ASP A 140 11.87 15.77 -0.85
N LEU A 141 12.37 16.98 -0.63
CA LEU A 141 13.23 17.67 -1.60
C LEU A 141 14.47 16.85 -1.97
N ASN A 142 14.94 16.01 -1.04
CA ASN A 142 16.08 15.11 -1.26
C ASN A 142 15.78 13.96 -2.23
N ASP A 143 14.50 13.68 -2.49
CA ASP A 143 14.05 12.62 -3.41
C ASP A 143 14.21 13.01 -4.88
N ALA A 144 14.46 14.30 -5.15
CA ALA A 144 14.58 14.86 -6.48
C ALA A 144 15.96 14.62 -7.10
N VAL A 145 15.98 13.89 -8.22
CA VAL A 145 17.18 13.62 -9.03
C VAL A 145 17.07 14.33 -10.37
N HIS A 146 18.10 15.10 -10.71
CA HIS A 146 18.20 15.73 -12.02
C HIS A 146 18.78 14.76 -13.05
N VAL A 147 17.95 14.34 -14.00
CA VAL A 147 18.32 13.49 -15.14
C VAL A 147 18.23 14.34 -16.42
N SER A 148 19.39 14.79 -16.93
CA SER A 148 19.50 15.64 -18.12
C SER A 148 18.79 17.00 -18.00
N ARG A 149 17.55 17.14 -18.53
CA ARG A 149 16.69 18.34 -18.44
C ARG A 149 15.46 18.14 -17.57
N GLN A 150 15.31 16.95 -16.99
CA GLN A 150 14.14 16.59 -16.20
C GLN A 150 14.55 16.31 -14.76
N THR A 151 13.68 16.64 -13.81
CA THR A 151 13.85 16.28 -12.40
C THR A 151 12.87 15.15 -12.10
N MET A 152 13.38 13.95 -11.85
CA MET A 152 12.56 12.83 -11.42
C MET A 152 12.59 12.77 -9.90
N VAL A 153 11.43 12.56 -9.27
CA VAL A 153 11.35 12.44 -7.81
C VAL A 153 10.99 11.00 -7.46
N PHE A 154 11.84 10.36 -6.66
CA PHE A 154 11.67 8.98 -6.25
C PHE A 154 11.47 8.95 -4.74
N SER A 155 10.35 8.44 -4.27
CA SER A 155 10.11 8.36 -2.84
C SER A 155 11.15 7.47 -2.16
N ASP A 156 11.60 7.90 -0.98
CA ASP A 156 12.36 7.07 -0.04
C ASP A 156 11.44 6.04 0.64
N SER A 157 10.65 5.28 -0.13
CA SER A 157 9.74 4.29 0.41
C SER A 157 10.42 2.94 0.57
N ALA A 158 10.76 2.64 1.83
CA ALA A 158 11.28 1.39 2.40
C ALA A 158 12.80 1.33 2.60
N GLU A 159 13.20 0.52 3.59
CA GLU A 159 14.56 0.14 3.97
C GLU A 159 15.31 -0.56 2.82
N GLU A 160 15.47 0.12 1.68
CA GLU A 160 16.20 -0.42 0.54
C GLU A 160 17.68 -0.51 0.90
N LEU A 161 18.25 -1.67 0.59
CA LEU A 161 19.65 -1.97 0.80
C LEU A 161 20.49 -0.96 0.01
N VAL A 162 21.28 -0.16 0.70
CA VAL A 162 22.27 0.70 0.07
C VAL A 162 23.31 -0.22 -0.59
N GLU A 163 23.41 -0.14 -1.91
CA GLU A 163 24.38 -0.90 -2.69
C GLU A 163 25.61 -0.04 -3.01
N ASP A 164 26.78 -0.67 -2.91
CA ASP A 164 28.05 -0.10 -3.35
C ASP A 164 28.22 -0.32 -4.86
N VAL A 165 28.43 0.77 -5.60
CA VAL A 165 28.65 0.76 -7.05
C VAL A 165 30.03 1.33 -7.35
N LYS A 166 30.84 0.57 -8.10
CA LYS A 166 32.17 1.01 -8.55
C LYS A 166 32.18 1.27 -10.03
N LEU A 167 32.58 2.47 -10.42
CA LEU A 167 32.64 2.93 -11.80
C LEU A 167 34.09 3.25 -12.18
N LYS A 168 34.52 2.81 -13.35
CA LYS A 168 35.73 3.28 -14.02
C LYS A 168 35.34 4.34 -15.04
N VAL A 169 35.92 5.53 -14.93
CA VAL A 169 35.49 6.72 -15.67
C VAL A 169 36.67 7.34 -16.42
N SER A 170 36.47 7.58 -17.70
CA SER A 170 37.42 8.28 -18.58
C SER A 170 37.67 9.72 -18.09
N PRO A 171 38.91 10.24 -18.21
CA PRO A 171 39.23 11.60 -17.80
C PRO A 171 38.41 12.67 -18.55
N LYS A 172 37.88 12.34 -19.74
CA LYS A 172 37.07 13.25 -20.55
C LYS A 172 35.73 13.61 -19.89
N VAL A 173 35.10 12.67 -19.20
CA VAL A 173 33.74 12.83 -18.64
C VAL A 173 33.72 12.89 -17.12
N VAL A 174 34.86 12.71 -16.45
CA VAL A 174 34.94 12.61 -14.99
C VAL A 174 34.30 13.79 -14.26
N THR A 175 34.45 15.02 -14.76
CA THR A 175 33.88 16.21 -14.13
C THR A 175 32.34 16.19 -14.19
N SER A 176 31.79 15.76 -15.32
CA SER A 176 30.34 15.63 -15.51
C SER A 176 29.77 14.50 -14.65
N VAL A 177 30.43 13.35 -14.62
CA VAL A 177 30.02 12.19 -13.81
C VAL A 177 30.12 12.50 -12.31
N SER A 178 31.21 13.11 -11.86
CA SER A 178 31.36 13.53 -10.45
C SER A 178 30.30 14.55 -10.03
N ARG A 179 29.88 15.43 -10.94
CA ARG A 179 28.79 16.39 -10.66
C ARG A 179 27.43 15.69 -10.56
N ALA A 180 27.14 14.77 -11.46
CA ALA A 180 25.86 14.04 -11.49
C ALA A 180 25.66 13.17 -10.24
N PHE A 181 26.73 12.53 -9.76
CA PHE A 181 26.68 11.62 -8.61
C PHE A 181 27.25 12.21 -7.32
N MET A 182 27.43 13.53 -7.24
CA MET A 182 27.99 14.20 -6.06
C MET A 182 27.33 13.80 -4.72
N PRO A 183 25.99 13.68 -4.59
CA PRO A 183 25.37 13.30 -3.33
C PRO A 183 25.60 11.82 -2.94
N GLU A 184 25.82 10.95 -3.92
CA GLU A 184 25.96 9.50 -3.73
C GLU A 184 27.43 9.05 -3.75
N MET A 185 28.38 9.96 -4.00
CA MET A 185 29.79 9.66 -4.18
C MET A 185 30.53 9.53 -2.85
N VAL A 186 31.11 8.37 -2.61
CA VAL A 186 31.91 8.07 -1.41
C VAL A 186 33.38 8.42 -1.60
N SER A 187 33.95 8.07 -2.75
CA SER A 187 35.35 8.35 -3.04
C SER A 187 35.65 8.39 -4.54
N LYS A 188 36.75 9.09 -4.86
CA LYS A 188 37.27 9.26 -6.22
C LYS A 188 38.78 9.09 -6.20
N GLN A 189 39.28 8.11 -6.94
CA GLN A 189 40.70 7.78 -7.02
C GLN A 189 41.18 7.83 -8.47
N ARG A 190 42.36 8.39 -8.71
CA ARG A 190 42.97 8.42 -10.05
C ARG A 190 43.78 7.14 -10.25
N TYR A 191 43.59 6.49 -11.38
CA TYR A 191 44.29 5.26 -11.75
C TYR A 191 45.50 5.56 -12.66
N SER A 192 46.41 4.59 -12.81
CA SER A 192 47.69 4.77 -13.52
C SER A 192 47.52 5.03 -15.02
N ASP A 193 46.42 4.56 -15.61
CA ASP A 193 46.05 4.79 -17.01
C ASP A 193 45.41 6.18 -17.25
N GLY A 194 45.29 7.00 -16.21
CA GLY A 194 44.64 8.32 -16.26
C GLY A 194 43.11 8.28 -16.14
N SER A 195 42.50 7.09 -16.05
CA SER A 195 41.09 6.95 -15.68
C SER A 195 40.89 7.20 -14.18
N TYR A 196 39.62 7.27 -13.77
CA TYR A 196 39.23 7.46 -12.37
C TYR A 196 38.34 6.31 -11.93
N ILE A 197 38.59 5.79 -10.73
CA ILE A 197 37.67 4.88 -10.05
C ILE A 197 36.82 5.71 -9.11
N ILE A 198 35.51 5.66 -9.30
CA ILE A 198 34.51 6.35 -8.48
C ILE A 198 33.71 5.28 -7.74
N ASN A 199 33.68 5.38 -6.41
CA ASN A 199 32.85 4.53 -5.57
C ASN A 199 31.61 5.33 -5.15
N LEU A 200 30.43 4.76 -5.41
CA LEU A 200 29.12 5.33 -5.09
C LEU A 200 28.43 4.43 -4.06
N LYS A 201 27.63 5.04 -3.18
CA LYS A 201 26.66 4.36 -2.32
C LYS A 201 25.28 4.86 -2.68
N THR A 202 24.49 4.01 -3.31
CA THR A 202 23.16 4.39 -3.78
C THR A 202 22.11 3.40 -3.32
N LYS A 203 20.91 3.89 -3.01
CA LYS A 203 19.73 3.05 -2.82
C LYS A 203 19.12 2.64 -4.16
N ARG A 204 19.50 3.30 -5.27
CA ARG A 204 18.81 3.20 -6.57
C ARG A 204 19.73 2.72 -7.70
N PRO A 205 20.40 1.56 -7.56
CA PRO A 205 21.34 1.10 -8.58
C PRO A 205 20.65 0.80 -9.93
N ALA A 206 19.36 0.45 -9.92
CA ALA A 206 18.58 0.20 -11.13
C ALA A 206 18.49 1.43 -12.06
N GLU A 207 18.36 2.62 -11.48
CA GLU A 207 18.17 3.88 -12.20
C GLU A 207 19.49 4.45 -12.74
N LEU A 208 20.61 4.17 -12.05
CA LEU A 208 21.94 4.51 -12.52
C LEU A 208 22.18 4.03 -13.94
N SER A 209 21.65 2.85 -14.29
CA SER A 209 21.81 2.29 -15.65
C SER A 209 21.36 3.25 -16.74
N GLY A 210 20.26 4.00 -16.56
CA GLY A 210 19.76 4.95 -17.56
C GLY A 210 20.66 6.18 -17.73
N LEU A 211 21.22 6.68 -16.63
CA LEU A 211 22.18 7.78 -16.64
C LEU A 211 23.50 7.35 -17.28
N LEU A 212 24.00 6.17 -16.91
CA LEU A 212 25.27 5.63 -17.39
C LEU A 212 25.29 5.44 -18.92
N VAL A 213 24.17 5.07 -19.52
CA VAL A 213 24.03 4.99 -20.99
C VAL A 213 24.39 6.31 -21.69
N GLN A 214 24.17 7.47 -21.06
CA GLN A 214 24.42 8.78 -21.68
C GLN A 214 25.90 9.03 -21.97
N TRP A 215 26.80 8.45 -21.17
CA TRP A 215 28.25 8.58 -21.36
C TRP A 215 28.84 7.44 -22.21
N GLY A 216 28.06 6.38 -22.47
CA GLY A 216 28.47 5.28 -23.34
C GLY A 216 29.78 4.64 -22.90
N HIS A 217 30.74 4.54 -23.84
CA HIS A 217 32.03 3.87 -23.61
C HIS A 217 32.98 4.61 -22.65
N ASP A 218 32.72 5.87 -22.31
CA ASP A 218 33.56 6.64 -21.39
C ASP A 218 33.36 6.24 -19.90
N VAL A 219 32.34 5.42 -19.61
CA VAL A 219 32.07 4.89 -18.27
C VAL A 219 31.88 3.38 -18.33
N GLU A 220 32.62 2.67 -17.49
CA GLU A 220 32.56 1.23 -17.32
C GLU A 220 32.16 0.89 -15.88
N ILE A 221 31.24 -0.06 -15.70
CA ILE A 221 30.82 -0.53 -14.38
C ILE A 221 31.74 -1.68 -13.99
N LEU A 222 32.43 -1.54 -12.87
CA LEU A 222 33.25 -2.60 -12.28
C LEU A 222 32.42 -3.49 -11.35
N GLU A 223 31.58 -2.88 -10.51
CA GLU A 223 30.70 -3.56 -9.56
C GLU A 223 29.39 -2.76 -9.38
N PRO A 224 28.23 -3.40 -9.16
CA PRO A 224 27.98 -4.85 -9.17
C PRO A 224 27.79 -5.41 -10.59
N GLY A 225 28.10 -6.70 -10.79
CA GLY A 225 28.07 -7.33 -12.12
C GLY A 225 26.68 -7.40 -12.77
N TRP A 226 25.61 -7.47 -11.97
CA TRP A 226 24.24 -7.43 -12.50
C TRP A 226 23.93 -6.08 -13.18
N LEU A 227 24.47 -4.98 -12.65
CA LEU A 227 24.27 -3.64 -13.20
C LEU A 227 25.00 -3.49 -14.54
N GLN A 228 26.19 -4.08 -14.65
CA GLN A 228 26.93 -4.18 -15.91
C GLN A 228 26.13 -4.96 -16.95
N HIS A 229 25.56 -6.12 -16.58
CA HIS A 229 24.74 -6.92 -17.49
C HIS A 229 23.52 -6.14 -18.00
N ARG A 230 22.79 -5.50 -17.07
CA ARG A 230 21.62 -4.67 -17.39
C ARG A 230 21.97 -3.51 -18.32
N LEU A 231 23.13 -2.86 -18.12
CA LEU A 231 23.60 -1.80 -19.00
C LEU A 231 23.82 -2.31 -20.43
N ILE A 232 24.45 -3.49 -20.58
CA ILE A 232 24.67 -4.12 -21.88
C ILE A 232 23.34 -4.46 -22.57
N GLU A 233 22.37 -5.00 -21.84
CA GLU A 233 21.02 -5.29 -22.37
C GLU A 233 20.31 -4.02 -22.84
N ASN A 234 20.34 -2.95 -22.03
CA ASN A 234 19.78 -1.65 -22.41
C ASN A 234 20.41 -1.11 -23.69
N CYS A 235 21.74 -1.16 -23.81
CA CYS A 235 22.46 -0.75 -25.02
C CYS A 235 22.07 -1.60 -26.24
N LYS A 236 21.93 -2.92 -26.08
CA LYS A 236 21.47 -3.83 -27.15
C LYS A 236 20.04 -3.46 -27.60
N ALA A 237 19.14 -3.20 -26.66
CA ALA A 237 17.75 -2.82 -26.95
C ALA A 237 17.68 -1.48 -27.73
N ILE A 238 18.48 -0.49 -27.32
CA ILE A 238 18.58 0.80 -28.00
C ILE A 238 19.10 0.63 -29.43
N LEU A 239 20.18 -0.15 -29.62
CA LEU A 239 20.73 -0.43 -30.94
C LEU A 239 19.74 -1.17 -31.83
N PHE A 240 19.01 -2.14 -31.29
CA PHE A 240 17.98 -2.88 -32.01
C PHE A 240 16.84 -1.95 -32.47
N ALA A 241 16.31 -1.12 -31.56
CA ALA A 241 15.27 -0.14 -31.90
C ALA A 241 15.74 0.87 -32.97
N HIS A 242 17.00 1.31 -32.89
CA HIS A 242 17.58 2.21 -33.89
C HIS A 242 17.71 1.55 -35.26
N ARG A 243 18.12 0.27 -35.31
CA ARG A 243 18.18 -0.53 -36.55
C ARG A 243 16.79 -0.68 -37.17
N GLN A 244 15.77 -1.02 -36.38
CA GLN A 244 14.39 -1.14 -36.87
C GLN A 244 13.88 0.17 -37.47
N ARG A 245 14.12 1.31 -36.79
CA ARG A 245 13.74 2.63 -37.32
C ARG A 245 14.45 2.96 -38.63
N LYS A 246 15.72 2.56 -38.80
CA LYS A 246 16.45 2.73 -40.06
C LYS A 246 15.82 1.92 -41.18
N ILE A 247 15.48 0.66 -40.92
CA ILE A 247 14.82 -0.24 -41.90
C ILE A 247 13.46 0.32 -42.31
N ALA A 248 12.63 0.76 -41.35
CA ALA A 248 11.31 1.33 -41.63
C ALA A 248 11.39 2.62 -42.47
N LYS A 249 12.40 3.47 -42.22
CA LYS A 249 12.66 4.64 -43.07
C LYS A 249 13.06 4.22 -44.48
N THR A 250 13.93 3.23 -44.63
CA THR A 250 14.35 2.75 -45.94
C THR A 250 13.20 2.07 -46.70
N SER A 251 12.30 1.35 -46.02
CA SER A 251 11.13 0.72 -46.67
C SER A 251 10.09 1.73 -47.14
N LEU A 252 9.90 2.85 -46.43
CA LEU A 252 9.01 3.95 -46.85
C LEU A 252 9.46 4.65 -48.15
N TYR A 253 10.73 4.50 -48.55
CA TYR A 253 11.26 5.01 -49.81
C TYR A 253 11.45 3.90 -50.86
N SER A 254 10.97 2.68 -50.62
CA SER A 254 10.93 1.64 -51.65
C SER A 254 9.85 2.02 -52.69
N PRO A 255 10.20 2.14 -53.97
CA PRO A 255 9.28 2.58 -55.04
C PRO A 255 8.16 1.57 -55.35
N GLU A 256 8.18 0.37 -54.77
CA GLU A 256 7.20 -0.69 -55.07
C GLU A 256 5.82 -0.47 -54.41
N ASP A 257 5.70 0.37 -53.37
CA ASP A 257 4.42 0.61 -52.67
C ASP A 257 3.60 1.82 -53.21
N LYS A 258 4.01 2.40 -54.35
CA LYS A 258 3.31 3.56 -54.96
C LYS A 258 2.23 3.22 -55.97
N MET A 259 1.95 1.95 -56.24
CA MET A 259 0.89 1.56 -57.18
C MET A 259 -0.17 0.72 -56.49
N LEU A 260 -1.16 1.34 -55.85
CA LEU A 260 -2.50 0.77 -55.59
C LEU A 260 -3.41 1.83 -54.94
N PHE A 261 -3.61 2.96 -55.61
CA PHE A 261 -4.82 3.76 -55.45
C PHE A 261 -5.35 4.05 -56.86
N SER A 262 -6.12 3.10 -57.40
CA SER A 262 -6.99 3.35 -58.55
C SER A 262 -8.30 3.95 -58.04
N TYR A 263 -8.64 5.14 -58.54
CA TYR A 263 -9.98 5.71 -58.45
C TYR A 263 -10.98 4.92 -59.29
#